data_AF-A0A7K1Z3I3-F1
#
_entry.id   AF-A0A7K1Z3I3-F1
#
_cell.length_a   1.000
_cell.length_b   1.000
_cell.length_c   1.000
_cell.angle_alpha   90.00
_cell.angle_beta   90.00
_cell.angle_gamma   90.00
#
_symmetry.space_group_name_H-M   'P 1'
#
loop_
_entity.id
_entity.type
_entity.pdbx_description
1 polymer ?
#
loop_
_entity_poly.entity_id
_entity_poly.type
_entity_poly.pdbx_seq_one_letter_code
_entity_poly.pdbx_strand_id
1 'polypeptide(L)'
;MVHYSHTFKILDGKGASNAVVEIGGQQNGEDYIQGPEHTTMSRTLVFNSTTSLMHPSDVQSFEIGARPNWEYIDTMFVDFEKGTYSQWVEFNADPYLVKDQLPRVSWRLTDENRMYLGHRVVKATATIDSSVVEAWFSPDIPVPAGPGLYNRLPGLVLLVTHAAVGEVYAAESIDLAPPLLP
;
A
#
# COMPACT_ATOMS: atom_id res chain seq x y z
N MET A 1 2.21 17.23 15.87
CA MET A 1 2.60 16.61 14.58
C MET A 1 1.64 15.47 14.39
N VAL A 2 0.83 15.49 13.33
CA VAL A 2 -0.14 14.42 13.08
C VAL A 2 0.65 13.20 12.57
N HIS A 3 0.41 12.03 13.13
CA HIS A 3 1.04 10.78 12.71
C HIS A 3 0.03 9.95 11.93
N TYR A 4 0.35 9.61 10.68
CA TYR A 4 -0.46 8.74 9.83
C TYR A 4 0.12 7.33 9.88
N SER A 5 -0.66 6.40 10.44
CA SER A 5 -0.33 4.97 10.43
C SER A 5 -1.14 4.31 9.33
N HIS A 6 -0.48 3.61 8.42
CA HIS A 6 -1.13 2.89 7.35
C HIS A 6 -0.82 1.42 7.52
N THR A 7 -1.87 0.63 7.70
CA THR A 7 -1.71 -0.80 7.74
C THR A 7 -2.16 -1.39 6.42
N PHE A 8 -1.47 -2.43 5.97
CA PHE A 8 -1.86 -3.06 4.71
C PHE A 8 -1.80 -4.58 4.71
N LYS A 9 -2.77 -5.17 4.02
CA LYS A 9 -2.83 -6.59 3.69
C LYS A 9 -2.14 -6.81 2.35
N ILE A 10 -1.30 -7.82 2.25
CA ILE A 10 -0.54 -8.15 1.05
C ILE A 10 -1.15 -9.40 0.41
N LEU A 11 -1.51 -9.34 -0.87
CA LEU A 11 -2.10 -10.45 -1.65
C LEU A 11 -1.30 -10.71 -2.94
N ASP A 12 -0.97 -11.98 -3.25
CA ASP A 12 -0.41 -12.36 -4.57
C ASP A 12 -1.52 -12.37 -5.65
N GLY A 13 -1.34 -11.54 -6.68
CA GLY A 13 -2.28 -11.31 -7.77
C GLY A 13 -2.29 -12.37 -8.87
N LYS A 14 -1.58 -13.50 -8.72
CA LYS A 14 -1.65 -14.63 -9.65
C LYS A 14 -3.02 -15.31 -9.60
N GLY A 15 -4.00 -14.74 -10.28
CA GLY A 15 -5.34 -15.30 -10.45
C GLY A 15 -6.44 -14.53 -9.72
N ALA A 16 -6.41 -13.19 -9.74
CA ALA A 16 -7.53 -12.37 -9.27
C ALA A 16 -8.77 -12.52 -10.18
N SER A 17 -9.42 -13.70 -10.13
CA SER A 17 -10.84 -13.87 -10.38
C SER A 17 -11.52 -14.03 -9.02
N ASN A 18 -12.24 -12.99 -8.61
CA ASN A 18 -13.31 -12.97 -7.60
C ASN A 18 -13.11 -13.84 -6.34
N ALA A 19 -12.82 -13.20 -5.20
CA ALA A 19 -13.56 -13.31 -3.93
C ALA A 19 -12.67 -12.94 -2.73
N VAL A 20 -13.14 -12.00 -1.91
CA VAL A 20 -13.11 -12.18 -0.45
C VAL A 20 -14.50 -11.77 0.05
N VAL A 21 -15.29 -12.77 0.42
CA VAL A 21 -16.48 -12.65 1.26
C VAL A 21 -16.03 -13.05 2.65
N GLU A 22 -16.29 -12.24 3.68
CA GLU A 22 -16.79 -12.72 4.98
C GLU A 22 -17.65 -11.64 5.65
N ILE A 23 -18.69 -12.11 6.34
CA ILE A 23 -19.87 -11.41 6.83
C ILE A 23 -19.71 -11.14 8.33
N GLY A 24 -20.14 -9.97 8.82
CA GLY A 24 -20.41 -9.79 10.26
C GLY A 24 -20.82 -8.38 10.70
N GLY A 25 -22.13 -8.16 10.88
CA GLY A 25 -22.69 -7.20 11.84
C GLY A 25 -23.25 -5.86 11.31
N GLN A 26 -24.52 -5.56 11.63
CA GLN A 26 -25.27 -4.36 11.25
C GLN A 26 -25.00 -3.10 12.12
N GLN A 27 -24.93 -1.94 11.43
CA GLN A 27 -25.60 -0.62 11.60
C GLN A 27 -25.52 0.20 12.92
N ASN A 28 -25.16 1.50 12.81
CA ASN A 28 -25.96 2.66 13.29
C ASN A 28 -25.22 4.02 13.18
N GLY A 29 -25.82 4.97 12.44
CA GLY A 29 -25.87 6.40 12.78
C GLY A 29 -24.59 7.21 12.66
N GLU A 30 -24.62 8.23 11.80
CA GLU A 30 -23.54 9.19 11.52
C GLU A 30 -22.95 9.86 12.78
N ASP A 31 -21.63 10.04 12.79
CA ASP A 31 -20.95 11.14 13.49
C ASP A 31 -19.64 11.46 12.76
N TYR A 32 -19.48 12.71 12.33
CA TYR A 32 -18.25 13.22 11.71
C TYR A 32 -17.20 13.40 12.80
N ILE A 33 -16.29 12.43 12.95
CA ILE A 33 -15.24 12.49 13.97
C ILE A 33 -14.16 13.47 13.51
N GLN A 34 -13.97 14.56 14.25
CA GLN A 34 -12.70 15.29 14.28
C GLN A 34 -11.60 14.27 14.58
N GLY A 35 -10.86 13.84 13.55
CA GLY A 35 -9.95 12.71 13.66
C GLY A 35 -8.94 12.91 14.78
N PRO A 36 -8.73 11.90 15.66
CA PRO A 36 -7.77 12.00 16.74
C PRO A 36 -6.35 12.00 16.15
N GLU A 37 -5.40 12.26 17.01
CA GLU A 37 -3.98 12.54 16.76
C GLU A 37 -3.21 11.36 16.09
N HIS A 38 -3.93 10.27 15.76
CA HIS A 38 -3.51 9.09 15.03
C HIS A 38 -4.68 8.52 14.20
N THR A 39 -4.75 8.80 12.88
CA THR A 39 -5.68 8.11 11.97
C THR A 39 -4.96 6.89 11.39
N THR A 40 -5.53 5.70 11.61
CA THR A 40 -5.04 4.46 10.97
C THR A 40 -5.92 4.14 9.76
N MET A 41 -5.34 3.99 8.57
CA MET A 41 -6.08 3.58 7.36
C MET A 41 -5.62 2.21 6.88
N SER A 42 -6.57 1.30 6.70
CA SER A 42 -6.35 -0.05 6.20
C SER A 42 -6.33 -0.06 4.66
N ARG A 43 -5.29 -0.63 4.07
CA ARG A 43 -5.13 -0.78 2.61
C ARG A 43 -4.82 -2.22 2.21
N THR A 44 -5.07 -2.56 0.96
CA THR A 44 -4.65 -3.82 0.37
C THR A 44 -3.64 -3.54 -0.73
N LEU A 45 -2.49 -4.23 -0.67
CA LEU A 45 -1.47 -4.25 -1.71
C LEU A 45 -1.56 -5.59 -2.44
N VAL A 46 -2.03 -5.56 -3.68
CA VAL A 46 -2.05 -6.69 -4.61
C VAL A 46 -0.87 -6.55 -5.56
N PHE A 47 -0.13 -7.61 -5.84
CA PHE A 47 1.04 -7.52 -6.72
C PHE A 47 1.29 -8.81 -7.50
N ASN A 48 2.06 -8.70 -8.57
CA ASN A 48 2.71 -9.81 -9.24
C ASN A 48 4.15 -9.40 -9.60
N SER A 49 4.84 -10.14 -10.47
CA SER A 49 6.22 -9.82 -10.84
C SER A 49 6.40 -8.51 -11.63
N THR A 50 5.34 -7.98 -12.26
CA THR A 50 5.42 -6.84 -13.20
C THR A 50 4.56 -5.65 -12.76
N THR A 51 3.57 -5.85 -11.89
CA THR A 51 2.67 -4.77 -11.45
C THR A 51 2.31 -4.84 -9.97
N SER A 52 1.82 -3.73 -9.44
CA SER A 52 1.14 -3.69 -8.14
C SER A 52 -0.03 -2.73 -8.12
N LEU A 53 -0.99 -2.99 -7.24
CA LEU A 53 -2.17 -2.17 -6.97
C LEU A 53 -2.32 -2.03 -5.46
N MET A 54 -2.27 -0.79 -4.98
CA MET A 54 -2.69 -0.43 -3.63
C MET A 54 -4.08 0.19 -3.69
N HIS A 55 -4.98 -0.19 -2.78
CA HIS A 55 -6.31 0.41 -2.65
C HIS A 55 -6.82 0.34 -1.19
N PRO A 56 -7.82 1.14 -0.79
CA PRO A 56 -8.44 1.02 0.53
C PRO A 56 -9.05 -0.38 0.77
N SER A 57 -8.86 -0.94 1.97
CA SER A 57 -9.36 -2.30 2.29
C SER A 57 -10.87 -2.35 2.56
N ASP A 58 -11.50 -1.22 2.92
CA ASP A 58 -12.89 -1.17 3.38
C ASP A 58 -13.91 -1.02 2.25
N VAL A 59 -13.52 -1.22 0.99
CA VAL A 59 -14.42 -1.12 -0.16
C VAL A 59 -15.32 -2.36 -0.22
N GLN A 60 -16.46 -2.31 0.47
CA GLN A 60 -17.37 -3.45 0.65
C GLN A 60 -18.44 -3.63 -0.45
N SER A 61 -18.60 -2.73 -1.44
CA SER A 61 -19.64 -2.94 -2.47
C SER A 61 -19.37 -2.33 -3.85
N PHE A 62 -19.90 -2.99 -4.88
CA PHE A 62 -19.84 -2.65 -6.30
C PHE A 62 -21.15 -1.97 -6.78
N GLU A 63 -21.70 -1.02 -6.02
CA GLU A 63 -22.83 -0.23 -6.54
C GLU A 63 -22.32 0.84 -7.52
N ILE A 64 -22.51 0.57 -8.81
CA ILE A 64 -22.12 1.45 -9.91
C ILE A 64 -23.01 2.70 -9.88
N GLY A 65 -22.58 3.74 -9.17
CA GLY A 65 -23.25 5.05 -9.20
C GLY A 65 -23.13 5.92 -7.95
N ALA A 66 -22.60 5.39 -6.84
CA ALA A 66 -22.60 6.12 -5.57
C ALA A 66 -21.26 6.01 -4.81
N ARG A 67 -20.12 5.87 -5.50
CA ARG A 67 -18.82 5.86 -4.82
C ARG A 67 -18.45 7.29 -4.38
N PRO A 68 -18.42 7.61 -3.09
CA PRO A 68 -17.89 8.88 -2.65
C PRO A 68 -16.39 9.00 -2.99
N ASN A 69 -15.91 10.21 -3.26
CA ASN A 69 -14.57 10.45 -3.79
C ASN A 69 -13.44 9.84 -2.93
N TRP A 70 -13.64 9.73 -1.61
CA TRP A 70 -12.69 9.13 -0.68
C TRP A 70 -12.43 7.62 -0.91
N GLU A 71 -13.32 6.90 -1.60
CA GLU A 71 -13.08 5.49 -1.97
C GLU A 71 -12.00 5.31 -3.04
N TYR A 72 -11.71 6.37 -3.81
CA TYR A 72 -10.66 6.36 -4.83
C TYR A 72 -9.33 6.88 -4.30
N ILE A 73 -9.35 7.75 -3.28
CA ILE A 73 -8.16 8.35 -2.70
C ILE A 73 -7.23 7.24 -2.21
N ASP A 74 -5.93 7.39 -2.51
CA ASP A 74 -4.87 6.42 -2.22
C ASP A 74 -4.92 5.09 -2.99
N THR A 75 -5.74 5.02 -4.03
CA THR A 75 -5.61 3.95 -5.03
C THR A 75 -4.46 4.25 -5.97
N MET A 76 -3.49 3.35 -6.03
CA MET A 76 -2.29 3.48 -6.87
C MET A 76 -2.00 2.19 -7.62
N PHE A 77 -1.86 2.30 -8.93
CA PHE A 77 -1.36 1.24 -9.81
C PHE A 77 0.06 1.55 -10.25
N VAL A 78 0.95 0.56 -10.18
CA VAL A 78 2.35 0.67 -10.63
C VAL A 78 2.64 -0.44 -11.65
N ASP A 79 3.24 -0.06 -12.77
CA ASP A 79 3.77 -0.94 -13.82
C ASP A 79 5.30 -0.86 -13.78
N PHE A 80 5.94 -1.93 -13.28
CA PHE A 80 7.38 -1.98 -13.09
C PHE A 80 8.14 -2.14 -14.42
N GLU A 81 7.53 -2.80 -15.41
CA GLU A 81 8.13 -3.00 -16.73
C GLU A 81 8.20 -1.68 -17.50
N LYS A 82 7.12 -0.90 -17.45
CA LYS A 82 7.08 0.43 -18.08
C LYS A 82 7.70 1.52 -17.23
N GLY A 83 7.88 1.26 -15.93
CA GLY A 83 8.35 2.25 -14.98
C GLY A 83 7.38 3.42 -14.85
N THR A 84 6.08 3.14 -14.80
CA THR A 84 5.01 4.15 -14.72
C THR A 84 4.08 3.86 -13.56
N TYR A 85 3.37 4.89 -13.07
CA TYR A 85 2.29 4.71 -12.12
C TYR A 85 1.05 5.51 -12.52
N SER A 86 -0.08 5.15 -11.93
CA SER A 86 -1.32 5.92 -12.00
C SER A 86 -1.96 5.95 -10.64
N GLN A 87 -2.41 7.12 -10.18
CA GLN A 87 -3.05 7.28 -8.89
C GLN A 87 -4.25 8.20 -8.99
N TRP A 88 -5.27 7.94 -8.18
CA TRP A 88 -6.35 8.89 -7.97
C TRP A 88 -5.93 9.91 -6.92
N VAL A 89 -6.07 11.20 -7.25
CA VAL A 89 -5.88 12.32 -6.33
C VAL A 89 -7.15 13.14 -6.26
N GLU A 90 -7.42 13.73 -5.10
CA GLU A 90 -8.45 14.75 -5.00
C GLU A 90 -7.82 16.13 -5.21
N PHE A 91 -8.42 16.93 -6.08
CA PHE A 91 -8.06 18.33 -6.28
C PHE A 91 -9.34 19.15 -6.41
N ASN A 92 -9.51 20.14 -5.53
CA ASN A 92 -10.74 20.95 -5.44
C ASN A 92 -12.03 20.12 -5.32
N ALA A 93 -12.01 19.06 -4.50
CA ALA A 93 -13.11 18.11 -4.30
C ALA A 93 -13.49 17.25 -5.51
N ASP A 94 -12.76 17.35 -6.63
CA ASP A 94 -12.93 16.49 -7.79
C ASP A 94 -11.81 15.44 -7.86
N PRO A 95 -12.13 14.18 -8.22
CA PRO A 95 -11.13 13.14 -8.38
C PRO A 95 -10.46 13.23 -9.75
N TYR A 96 -9.14 13.19 -9.77
CA TYR A 96 -8.33 13.14 -10.98
C TYR A 96 -7.46 11.89 -10.99
N LEU A 97 -7.41 11.22 -12.14
CA LEU A 97 -6.44 10.15 -12.38
C LEU A 97 -5.15 10.77 -12.90
N VAL A 98 -4.14 10.85 -12.05
CA VAL A 98 -2.78 11.27 -12.41
C VAL A 98 -2.01 10.07 -12.93
N LYS A 99 -1.29 10.24 -14.04
CA LYS A 99 -0.37 9.24 -14.60
C LYS A 99 0.99 9.88 -14.78
N ASP A 100 2.04 9.20 -14.32
CA ASP A 100 3.40 9.73 -14.43
C ASP A 100 4.44 8.58 -14.46
N GLN A 101 5.70 8.96 -14.63
CA GLN A 101 6.86 8.09 -14.54
C GLN A 101 7.13 7.73 -13.08
N LEU A 102 7.45 6.46 -12.83
CA LEU A 102 7.79 5.97 -11.51
C LEU A 102 9.12 6.58 -11.07
N PRO A 103 9.15 7.33 -9.95
CA PRO A 103 10.36 7.99 -9.49
C PRO A 103 11.45 6.96 -9.17
N ARG A 104 12.70 7.38 -9.36
CA ARG A 104 13.87 6.54 -9.06
C ARG A 104 14.39 6.86 -7.67
N VAL A 105 13.84 6.18 -6.66
CA VAL A 105 14.34 6.25 -5.30
C VAL A 105 15.69 5.54 -5.23
N SER A 106 16.73 6.26 -4.79
CA SER A 106 18.10 5.72 -4.67
C SER A 106 18.32 5.09 -3.30
N TRP A 107 17.83 3.87 -3.13
CA TRP A 107 17.95 3.12 -1.88
C TRP A 107 19.40 2.72 -1.56
N ARG A 108 19.77 2.86 -0.30
CA ARG A 108 21.00 2.35 0.30
C ARG A 108 20.66 1.18 1.20
N LEU A 109 21.09 -0.02 0.79
CA LEU A 109 20.95 -1.23 1.61
C LEU A 109 21.87 -1.17 2.82
N THR A 110 21.45 -1.80 3.90
CA THR A 110 22.24 -1.95 5.13
C THR A 110 22.36 -3.43 5.50
N ASP A 111 23.24 -3.76 6.45
CA ASP A 111 23.39 -5.14 6.94
C ASP A 111 22.34 -5.52 8.00
N GLU A 112 21.51 -4.56 8.42
CA GLU A 112 20.47 -4.80 9.41
C GLU A 112 19.34 -5.63 8.83
N ASN A 113 19.03 -6.72 9.53
CA ASN A 113 18.00 -7.66 9.17
C ASN A 113 17.26 -8.17 10.41
N ARG A 114 16.00 -8.57 10.23
CA ARG A 114 15.15 -9.16 11.28
C ARG A 114 14.06 -10.03 10.68
N MET A 115 13.33 -10.74 11.52
CA MET A 115 12.08 -11.40 11.11
C MET A 115 10.90 -10.44 11.26
N TYR A 116 10.01 -10.41 10.26
CA TYR A 116 8.75 -9.68 10.30
C TYR A 116 7.68 -10.48 9.56
N LEU A 117 6.54 -10.76 10.22
CA LEU A 117 5.47 -11.62 9.69
C LEU A 117 5.96 -12.97 9.12
N GLY A 118 6.97 -13.58 9.76
CA GLY A 118 7.52 -14.86 9.32
C GLY A 118 8.53 -14.80 8.16
N HIS A 119 8.83 -13.60 7.64
CA HIS A 119 9.81 -13.41 6.57
C HIS A 119 11.06 -12.68 7.06
N ARG A 120 12.21 -12.97 6.45
CA ARG A 120 13.43 -12.19 6.69
C ARG A 120 13.31 -10.86 5.97
N VAL A 121 13.38 -9.76 6.72
CA VAL A 121 13.43 -8.41 6.17
C VAL A 121 14.81 -7.79 6.34
N VAL A 122 15.23 -6.99 5.36
CA VAL A 122 16.48 -6.24 5.32
C VAL A 122 16.13 -4.76 5.28
N LYS A 123 16.87 -3.94 6.03
CA LYS A 123 16.67 -2.49 6.04
C LYS A 123 17.37 -1.82 4.86
N ALA A 124 16.67 -0.87 4.25
CA ALA A 124 17.18 0.09 3.30
C ALA A 124 16.81 1.51 3.72
N THR A 125 17.62 2.48 3.32
CA THR A 125 17.38 3.90 3.58
C THR A 125 17.46 4.71 2.30
N ALA A 126 16.70 5.79 2.18
CA ALA A 126 16.79 6.72 1.06
C ALA A 126 16.58 8.16 1.55
N THR A 127 17.00 9.12 0.73
CA THR A 127 16.66 10.53 0.91
C THR A 127 15.61 10.91 -0.12
N ILE A 128 14.42 11.27 0.33
CA ILE A 128 13.29 11.73 -0.49
C ILE A 128 12.92 13.11 0.02
N ASP A 129 12.90 14.12 -0.86
CA ASP A 129 12.59 15.51 -0.50
C ASP A 129 13.35 16.02 0.74
N SER A 130 14.66 15.76 0.76
CA SER A 130 15.58 16.11 1.87
C SER A 130 15.30 15.41 3.21
N SER A 131 14.40 14.43 3.23
CA SER A 131 14.02 13.66 4.40
C SER A 131 14.50 12.22 4.30
N VAL A 132 14.93 11.65 5.43
CA VAL A 132 15.34 10.24 5.47
C VAL A 132 14.11 9.35 5.56
N VAL A 133 14.05 8.39 4.67
CA VAL A 133 13.04 7.32 4.66
C VAL A 133 13.74 6.00 4.98
N GLU A 134 13.17 5.27 5.91
CA GLU A 134 13.56 3.89 6.23
C GLU A 134 12.53 2.92 5.64
N ALA A 135 13.00 1.87 4.98
CA ALA A 135 12.17 0.79 4.47
C ALA A 135 12.74 -0.57 4.87
N TRP A 136 11.87 -1.51 5.23
CA TRP A 136 12.20 -2.90 5.47
C TRP A 136 11.55 -3.76 4.40
N PHE A 137 12.36 -4.43 3.59
CA PHE A 137 11.89 -5.27 2.49
C PHE A 137 12.28 -6.73 2.70
N SER A 138 11.48 -7.65 2.19
CA SER A 138 11.71 -9.09 2.26
C SER A 138 12.30 -9.61 0.94
N PRO A 139 13.58 -10.02 0.90
CA PRO A 139 14.16 -10.68 -0.27
C PRO A 139 13.52 -12.04 -0.56
N ASP A 140 12.85 -12.64 0.43
CA ASP A 140 12.19 -13.94 0.30
C ASP A 140 10.97 -13.85 -0.65
N ILE A 141 10.44 -12.65 -0.86
CA ILE A 141 9.39 -12.33 -1.85
C ILE A 141 10.02 -11.41 -2.89
N PRO A 142 10.61 -11.93 -3.98
CA PRO A 142 11.45 -11.16 -4.91
C PRO A 142 10.63 -10.33 -5.90
N VAL A 143 9.68 -9.55 -5.39
CA VAL A 143 8.88 -8.60 -6.15
C VAL A 143 9.25 -7.18 -5.69
N PRO A 144 9.59 -6.27 -6.61
CA PRO A 144 10.01 -4.91 -6.26
C PRO A 144 8.83 -3.99 -5.90
N ALA A 145 7.79 -4.52 -5.26
CA ALA A 145 6.57 -3.82 -4.89
C ALA A 145 6.63 -3.30 -3.45
N GLY A 146 5.70 -2.41 -3.11
CA GLY A 146 5.59 -1.84 -1.78
C GLY A 146 4.43 -0.85 -1.69
N PRO A 147 4.22 -0.24 -0.52
CA PRO A 147 3.18 0.74 -0.33
C PRO A 147 3.47 2.02 -1.12
N GLY A 148 2.48 2.54 -1.84
CA GLY A 148 2.61 3.74 -2.65
C GLY A 148 3.82 3.69 -3.60
N LEU A 149 4.68 4.71 -3.52
CA LEU A 149 5.87 4.85 -4.36
C LEU A 149 7.14 4.24 -3.72
N TYR A 150 7.04 3.61 -2.54
CA TYR A 150 8.15 2.95 -1.87
C TYR A 150 8.38 1.56 -2.47
N ASN A 151 9.04 1.52 -3.63
CA ASN A 151 9.24 0.32 -4.45
C ASN A 151 10.69 0.24 -4.98
N ARG A 152 10.98 -0.70 -5.90
CA ARG A 152 12.30 -0.92 -6.53
C ARG A 152 13.41 -1.41 -5.58
N LEU A 153 13.05 -1.93 -4.41
CA LEU A 153 13.97 -2.73 -3.58
C LEU A 153 14.04 -4.17 -4.14
N PRO A 154 15.12 -4.93 -3.87
CA PRO A 154 15.25 -6.32 -4.31
C PRO A 154 14.41 -7.28 -3.44
N GLY A 155 13.12 -6.97 -3.31
CA GLY A 155 12.13 -7.70 -2.53
C GLY A 155 10.96 -6.82 -2.09
N LEU A 156 9.92 -7.45 -1.56
CA LEU A 156 8.66 -6.79 -1.21
C LEU A 156 8.82 -5.92 0.04
N VAL A 157 8.43 -4.65 -0.04
CA VAL A 157 8.48 -3.72 1.11
C VAL A 157 7.34 -4.01 2.08
N LEU A 158 7.70 -4.32 3.33
CA LEU A 158 6.75 -4.68 4.40
C LEU A 158 6.59 -3.59 5.46
N LEU A 159 7.61 -2.74 5.62
CA LEU A 159 7.57 -1.61 6.55
C LEU A 159 8.20 -0.37 5.91
N VAL A 160 7.60 0.79 6.11
CA VAL A 160 8.18 2.08 5.76
C VAL A 160 7.99 3.05 6.92
N THR A 161 9.00 3.87 7.19
CA THR A 161 8.92 4.99 8.10
C THR A 161 9.50 6.22 7.42
N HIS A 162 8.63 7.21 7.19
CA HIS A 162 8.99 8.51 6.66
C HIS A 162 8.68 9.56 7.75
N ALA A 163 9.60 9.66 8.71
CA ALA A 163 9.39 10.41 9.95
C ALA A 163 9.12 11.91 9.74
N ALA A 164 9.73 12.51 8.70
CA ALA A 164 9.59 13.94 8.43
C ALA A 164 8.17 14.37 8.09
N VAL A 165 7.40 13.50 7.42
CA VAL A 165 5.99 13.73 7.07
C VAL A 165 5.03 12.95 7.97
N GLY A 166 5.56 12.26 8.99
CA GLY A 166 4.74 11.50 9.94
C GLY A 166 4.07 10.25 9.34
N GLU A 167 4.56 9.72 8.22
CA GLU A 167 4.00 8.54 7.57
C GLU A 167 4.69 7.25 8.01
N VAL A 168 3.90 6.25 8.38
CA VAL A 168 4.34 4.89 8.65
C VAL A 168 3.46 3.92 7.87
N TYR A 169 4.08 3.00 7.13
CA TYR A 169 3.39 1.87 6.51
C TYR A 169 3.84 0.58 7.18
N ALA A 170 2.89 -0.25 7.59
CA ALA A 170 3.17 -1.55 8.20
C ALA A 170 2.26 -2.62 7.62
N ALA A 171 2.86 -3.67 7.03
CA ALA A 171 2.10 -4.84 6.65
C ALA A 171 1.54 -5.52 7.92
N GLU A 172 0.26 -5.89 7.90
CA GLU A 172 -0.41 -6.62 8.99
C GLU A 172 -0.47 -8.12 8.71
N SER A 173 -0.68 -8.48 7.43
CA SER A 173 -0.79 -9.86 7.00
C SER A 173 -0.28 -10.02 5.57
N ILE A 174 0.24 -11.21 5.29
CA ILE A 174 0.74 -11.60 3.96
C ILE A 174 0.05 -12.90 3.57
N ASP A 175 -0.66 -12.86 2.45
CA ASP A 175 -1.24 -14.05 1.80
C ASP A 175 -0.61 -14.22 0.41
N LEU A 176 0.26 -15.22 0.30
CA LEU A 176 0.94 -15.60 -0.95
C LEU A 176 0.36 -16.88 -1.55
N ALA A 177 -0.76 -17.39 -1.02
CA ALA A 177 -1.35 -18.61 -1.54
C ALA A 177 -1.90 -18.33 -2.96
N PRO A 178 -1.54 -19.14 -3.96
CA PRO A 178 -2.26 -19.09 -5.23
C PRO A 178 -3.74 -19.42 -4.96
N PRO A 179 -4.69 -18.69 -5.59
CA PRO A 179 -6.10 -18.88 -5.37
C PRO A 179 -6.46 -20.35 -5.65
N LEU A 180 -7.22 -20.95 -4.74
CA LEU A 180 -7.73 -22.31 -4.92
C LEU A 180 -8.63 -22.31 -6.16
N LEU A 181 -8.22 -23.04 -7.20
CA LEU A 181 -9.08 -23.26 -8.37
C LEU A 181 -10.33 -24.04 -7.91
N PRO A 182 -11.55 -23.64 -8.32
CA PRO A 182 -12.78 -24.40 -8.06
C PRO A 182 -12.80 -25.75 -8.80
#